data_AF-A0A1V4AY56-F1
#
_entry.id   AF-A0A1V4AY56-F1
#
_cell.length_a   1.000
_cell.length_b   1.000
_cell.length_c   1.000
_cell.angle_alpha   90.00
_cell.angle_beta   90.00
_cell.angle_gamma   90.00
#
_symmetry.space_group_name_H-M   'P 1'
#
loop_
_entity.id
_entity.type
_entity.pdbx_description
1 polymer ?
#
loop_
_entity_poly.entity_id
_entity_poly.type
_entity_poly.pdbx_seq_one_letter_code
_entity_poly.pdbx_strand_id
1 'polypeptide(L)'
;MYKTGFLAGISLAVMAGAVTYFSGISMSGAADIDATKVYMTHCKTCHGENGHPTDLGTGLGAREFANAEWQAKTTDEQIIKQINNGTPEKMMPFKEKLTQDEIKALVSVVRGFGKK
;
A
#
# COMPACT_ATOMS: atom_id res chain seq x y z
N MET A 1 -46.35 5.55 -66.98
CA MET A 1 -47.20 6.17 -65.94
C MET A 1 -46.36 7.18 -65.19
N TYR A 2 -46.89 8.40 -65.11
CA TYR A 2 -46.24 9.65 -64.71
C TYR A 2 -46.14 9.73 -63.19
N LYS A 3 -45.00 10.21 -62.64
CA LYS A 3 -44.98 11.32 -61.67
C LYS A 3 -43.55 11.69 -61.20
N THR A 4 -43.17 12.94 -61.53
CA THR A 4 -42.60 14.01 -60.67
C THR A 4 -41.52 13.60 -59.65
N GLY A 5 -40.28 14.10 -59.67
CA GLY A 5 -39.82 15.44 -60.06
C GLY A 5 -40.02 16.45 -58.91
N PHE A 6 -39.04 16.58 -58.01
CA PHE A 6 -38.81 17.81 -57.25
C PHE A 6 -37.34 17.90 -56.80
N LEU A 7 -36.62 18.84 -57.41
CA LEU A 7 -35.35 19.39 -56.94
C LEU A 7 -35.68 20.47 -55.90
N ALA A 8 -35.06 20.46 -54.73
CA ALA A 8 -34.71 21.67 -53.98
C ALA A 8 -33.94 21.30 -52.70
N GLY A 9 -32.86 22.02 -52.41
CA GLY A 9 -32.35 22.17 -51.05
C GLY A 9 -30.91 21.74 -50.83
N ILE A 10 -29.98 22.57 -51.30
CA ILE A 10 -28.61 22.64 -50.76
C ILE A 10 -28.72 22.96 -49.27
N SER A 11 -28.04 22.20 -48.42
CA SER A 11 -27.52 22.72 -47.15
C SER A 11 -26.20 22.01 -46.84
N LEU A 12 -25.11 22.68 -47.23
CA LEU A 12 -23.82 22.52 -46.57
C LEU A 12 -24.02 22.84 -45.09
N ALA A 13 -23.76 21.87 -44.23
CA ALA A 13 -23.41 22.14 -42.84
C ALA A 13 -22.21 21.25 -42.50
N VAL A 14 -21.03 21.74 -42.84
CA VAL A 14 -19.77 21.31 -42.23
C VAL A 14 -19.75 21.91 -40.83
N MET A 15 -19.89 21.07 -39.80
CA MET A 15 -19.51 21.36 -38.42
C MET A 15 -18.97 20.04 -37.86
N ALA A 16 -17.65 19.87 -37.91
CA ALA A 16 -16.73 20.20 -36.81
C ALA A 16 -16.59 19.00 -35.86
N GLY A 17 -15.36 18.48 -35.78
CA GLY A 17 -15.02 17.21 -35.18
C GLY A 17 -15.39 17.11 -33.69
N ALA A 18 -16.09 16.03 -33.35
CA ALA A 18 -16.03 15.48 -32.02
C ALA A 18 -14.76 14.62 -31.94
N VAL A 19 -13.61 15.28 -31.76
CA VAL A 19 -12.45 14.62 -31.15
C VAL A 19 -12.90 14.34 -29.72
N THR A 20 -13.39 13.13 -29.47
CA THR A 20 -13.61 12.66 -28.10
C THR A 20 -12.24 12.56 -27.46
N TYR A 21 -11.84 13.65 -26.79
CA TYR A 21 -10.78 13.65 -25.80
C TYR A 21 -11.14 12.58 -24.78
N PHE A 22 -10.55 11.40 -24.95
CA PHE A 22 -10.49 10.38 -23.92
C PHE A 22 -9.53 10.90 -22.85
N SER A 23 -9.98 11.91 -22.10
CA SER A 23 -9.26 12.43 -20.95
C SER A 23 -9.06 11.27 -20.00
N GLY A 24 -7.79 10.89 -19.84
CA GLY A 24 -7.35 9.71 -19.15
C GLY A 24 -8.01 9.56 -17.79
N ILE A 25 -8.71 8.46 -17.61
CA ILE A 25 -8.86 7.85 -16.30
C ILE A 25 -7.45 7.38 -15.94
N SER A 26 -6.69 8.23 -15.27
CA SER A 26 -5.54 7.81 -14.49
C SER A 26 -6.08 6.90 -13.41
N MET A 27 -6.15 5.60 -13.73
CA MET A 27 -6.29 4.57 -12.73
C MET A 27 -4.97 4.59 -11.95
N SER A 28 -4.88 5.45 -10.93
CA SER A 28 -3.88 5.32 -9.89
C SER A 28 -4.24 4.05 -9.11
N GLY A 29 -3.96 2.90 -9.70
CA GLY A 29 -3.97 1.61 -9.04
C GLY A 29 -2.75 1.54 -8.15
N ALA A 30 -2.77 2.27 -7.04
CA ALA A 30 -2.03 1.82 -5.88
C ALA A 30 -2.68 0.48 -5.52
N ALA A 31 -2.02 -0.62 -5.88
CA ALA A 31 -2.44 -1.93 -5.39
C ALA A 31 -2.57 -1.83 -3.87
N ASP A 32 -3.72 -2.20 -3.32
CA ASP A 32 -3.92 -2.22 -1.87
C ASP A 32 -2.84 -3.09 -1.24
N ILE A 33 -2.00 -2.48 -0.40
CA ILE A 33 -0.91 -3.16 0.28
C ILE A 33 -1.50 -3.98 1.43
N ASP A 34 -1.47 -5.31 1.30
CA ASP A 34 -1.82 -6.22 2.40
C ASP A 34 -0.67 -6.29 3.41
N ALA A 35 -0.61 -5.29 4.29
CA ALA A 35 0.42 -5.19 5.32
C ALA A 35 0.45 -6.39 6.27
N THR A 36 -0.72 -7.00 6.52
CA THR A 36 -0.81 -8.21 7.37
C THR A 36 -0.10 -9.37 6.68
N LYS A 37 -0.33 -9.58 5.39
CA LYS A 37 0.39 -10.61 4.63
C LYS A 37 1.89 -10.35 4.59
N VAL A 38 2.32 -9.11 4.40
CA VAL A 38 3.75 -8.74 4.46
C VAL A 38 4.33 -9.08 5.83
N TYR A 39 3.64 -8.72 6.92
CA TYR A 39 4.07 -9.06 8.29
C TYR A 39 4.16 -10.57 8.52
N MET A 40 3.14 -11.31 8.08
CA MET A 40 3.09 -12.77 8.22
C MET A 40 4.16 -13.49 7.39
N THR A 41 4.64 -12.86 6.32
CA THR A 41 5.70 -13.40 5.46
C THR A 41 7.09 -13.10 6.01
N HIS A 42 7.30 -11.89 6.55
CA HIS A 42 8.63 -11.39 6.83
C HIS A 42 8.97 -11.19 8.31
N CYS A 43 7.96 -11.02 9.17
CA CYS A 43 8.15 -10.57 10.55
C CYS A 43 7.78 -11.62 11.59
N LYS A 44 6.74 -12.43 11.32
CA LYS A 44 6.15 -13.34 12.31
C LYS A 44 7.13 -14.35 12.92
N THR A 45 8.13 -14.78 12.15
CA THR A 45 9.11 -15.78 12.60
C THR A 45 9.87 -15.34 13.85
N CYS A 46 10.04 -14.02 14.04
CA CYS A 46 10.64 -13.47 15.25
C CYS A 46 9.58 -12.81 16.15
N HIS A 47 8.66 -12.04 15.58
CA HIS A 47 7.72 -11.20 16.33
C HIS A 47 6.37 -11.85 16.67
N GLY A 48 6.17 -13.12 16.28
CA GLY A 48 4.93 -13.86 16.46
C GLY A 48 3.80 -13.39 15.56
N GLU A 49 2.70 -14.13 15.53
CA GLU A 49 1.50 -13.78 14.74
C GLU A 49 0.62 -12.74 15.46
N ASN A 50 0.76 -12.64 16.78
CA ASN A 50 -0.01 -11.77 17.67
C ASN A 50 0.84 -10.63 18.28
N GLY A 51 2.06 -10.41 17.78
CA GLY A 51 2.98 -9.40 18.33
C GLY A 51 3.75 -9.85 19.58
N HIS A 52 3.49 -11.07 20.06
CA HIS A 52 4.30 -11.71 21.09
C HIS A 52 5.54 -12.34 20.46
N PRO A 53 6.76 -11.95 20.85
CA PRO A 53 7.97 -12.49 20.25
C PRO A 53 8.06 -14.00 20.49
N THR A 54 8.48 -14.72 19.46
CA THR A 54 8.82 -16.15 19.55
C THR A 54 10.07 -16.36 20.42
N ASP A 55 10.42 -17.61 20.73
CA ASP A 55 11.67 -17.92 21.44
C ASP A 55 12.90 -17.39 20.69
N LEU A 56 12.91 -17.51 19.35
CA LEU A 56 13.95 -16.94 18.51
C LEU A 56 14.01 -15.41 18.63
N GLY A 57 12.85 -14.75 18.50
CA GLY A 57 12.77 -13.30 18.64
C GLY A 57 13.25 -12.83 20.01
N THR A 58 12.81 -13.51 21.07
CA THR A 58 13.20 -13.22 22.46
C THR A 58 14.69 -13.40 22.67
N GLY A 59 15.30 -14.47 22.13
CA GLY A 59 16.75 -14.68 22.18
C GLY A 59 17.56 -13.59 21.47
N LEU A 60 16.99 -12.97 20.44
CA LEU A 60 17.58 -11.84 19.72
C LEU A 60 17.24 -10.47 20.35
N GLY A 61 16.42 -10.45 21.40
CA GLY A 61 16.01 -9.24 22.13
C GLY A 61 14.82 -8.51 21.50
N ALA A 62 13.99 -9.20 20.71
CA ALA A 62 12.68 -8.69 20.31
C ALA A 62 11.79 -8.51 21.55
N ARG A 63 10.91 -7.53 21.49
CA ARG A 63 10.01 -7.14 22.59
C ARG A 63 8.55 -7.43 22.23
N GLU A 64 7.72 -7.44 23.25
CA GLU A 64 6.25 -7.50 23.13
C GLU A 64 5.69 -6.24 22.50
N PHE A 65 4.98 -6.36 21.37
CA PHE A 65 4.34 -5.22 20.72
C PHE A 65 3.04 -4.79 21.42
N ALA A 66 2.38 -5.68 22.17
CA ALA A 66 1.20 -5.32 22.98
C ALA A 66 1.54 -4.49 24.23
N ASN A 67 2.82 -4.17 24.48
CA ASN A 67 3.23 -3.37 25.62
C ASN A 67 2.83 -1.89 25.44
N ALA A 68 1.89 -1.41 26.26
CA ALA A 68 1.33 -0.06 26.16
C ALA A 68 2.37 1.06 26.38
N GLU A 69 3.32 0.88 27.31
CA GLU A 69 4.35 1.88 27.57
C GLU A 69 5.29 2.02 26.36
N TRP A 70 5.67 0.90 25.75
CA TRP A 70 6.48 0.89 24.53
C TRP A 70 5.75 1.53 23.36
N GLN A 71 4.47 1.21 23.17
CA GLN A 71 3.63 1.81 22.13
C GLN A 71 3.54 3.34 22.31
N ALA A 72 3.37 3.83 23.54
CA ALA A 72 3.28 5.26 23.83
C ALA A 72 4.60 6.01 23.62
N LYS A 73 5.76 5.38 23.89
CA LYS A 73 7.08 6.01 23.79
C LYS A 73 7.72 5.91 22.41
N THR A 74 7.30 4.96 21.59
CA THR A 74 7.88 4.70 20.27
C THR A 74 7.10 5.47 19.22
N THR A 75 7.76 6.15 18.29
CA THR A 75 7.11 6.86 17.17
C THR A 75 7.04 5.98 15.92
N ASP A 76 6.16 6.36 14.98
CA ASP A 76 6.00 5.62 13.72
C ASP A 76 7.29 5.68 12.87
N GLU A 77 8.01 6.80 12.89
CA GLU A 77 9.29 6.97 12.23
C GLU A 77 10.36 6.05 12.81
N GLN A 78 10.34 5.83 14.13
CA GLN A 78 11.26 4.88 14.77
C GLN A 78 10.98 3.44 14.32
N ILE A 79 9.71 3.07 14.18
CA ILE A 79 9.31 1.75 13.64
C ILE A 79 9.79 1.61 12.18
N ILE A 80 9.49 2.61 11.33
CA ILE A 80 9.93 2.63 9.93
C ILE A 80 11.46 2.55 9.82
N LYS A 81 12.18 3.31 10.63
CA LYS A 81 13.65 3.31 10.65
C LYS A 81 14.21 1.96 11.07
N GLN A 82 13.59 1.32 12.06
CA GLN A 82 13.97 -0.01 12.52
C GLN A 82 13.73 -1.07 11.44
N ILE A 83 12.60 -1.03 10.73
CA ILE A 83 12.32 -1.96 9.64
C ILE A 83 13.32 -1.75 8.48
N ASN A 84 13.60 -0.49 8.12
CA ASN A 84 14.55 -0.17 7.07
C ASN A 84 15.97 -0.67 7.36
N ASN A 85 16.48 -0.40 8.58
CA ASN A 85 17.89 -0.58 8.91
C ASN A 85 18.19 -1.86 9.70
N GLY A 86 17.19 -2.43 10.35
CA GLY A 86 17.36 -3.54 11.28
C GLY A 86 18.24 -3.16 12.48
N THR A 87 18.83 -4.19 13.09
CA THR A 87 19.84 -4.07 14.14
C THR A 87 20.88 -5.16 13.90
N PRO A 88 22.18 -4.83 13.80
CA PRO A 88 23.23 -5.81 13.55
C PRO A 88 23.10 -7.03 14.49
N GLU A 89 23.25 -8.22 13.91
CA GLU A 89 23.16 -9.52 14.61
C GLU A 89 21.80 -9.85 15.24
N LYS A 90 20.78 -9.00 15.11
CA LYS A 90 19.46 -9.18 15.73
C LYS A 90 18.31 -9.17 14.73
N MET A 91 18.26 -8.13 13.89
CA MET A 91 17.19 -7.95 12.91
C MET A 91 17.81 -7.52 11.58
N MET A 92 17.51 -8.25 10.51
CA MET A 92 17.96 -7.90 9.18
C MET A 92 17.29 -6.60 8.69
N PRO A 93 17.99 -5.76 7.88
CA PRO A 93 17.38 -4.62 7.22
C PRO A 93 16.40 -5.08 6.13
N PHE A 94 15.29 -4.36 5.96
CA PHE A 94 14.28 -4.62 4.92
C PHE A 94 14.22 -3.55 3.83
N LYS A 95 15.01 -2.48 3.90
CA LYS A 95 14.99 -1.38 2.92
C LYS A 95 15.22 -1.80 1.45
N GLU A 96 15.90 -2.94 1.23
CA GLU A 96 16.18 -3.50 -0.10
C GLU A 96 15.23 -4.64 -0.48
N LYS A 97 14.38 -5.08 0.46
CA LYS A 97 13.46 -6.22 0.30
C LYS A 97 12.01 -5.80 0.16
N LEU A 98 11.65 -4.67 0.75
CA LEU A 98 10.30 -4.13 0.77
C LEU A 98 10.32 -2.71 0.20
N THR A 99 9.25 -2.35 -0.49
CA THR A 99 9.01 -0.97 -0.92
C THR A 99 8.79 -0.07 0.30
N GLN A 100 9.02 1.23 0.13
CA GLN A 100 8.78 2.18 1.23
C GLN A 100 7.30 2.24 1.66
N ASP A 101 6.38 1.98 0.74
CA ASP A 101 4.96 1.96 1.05
C ASP A 101 4.57 0.69 1.82
N GLU A 102 5.16 -0.47 1.52
CA GLU A 102 5.01 -1.68 2.35
C GLU A 102 5.56 -1.48 3.76
N ILE A 103 6.73 -0.84 3.90
CA ILE A 103 7.33 -0.55 5.21
C ILE A 103 6.45 0.40 6.01
N LYS A 104 5.90 1.45 5.39
CA LYS A 104 4.94 2.35 6.05
C LYS A 104 3.66 1.61 6.45
N ALA A 105 3.14 0.73 5.59
CA ALA A 105 1.93 -0.02 5.86
C ALA A 105 2.10 -0.97 7.07
N LEU A 106 3.29 -1.54 7.27
CA LEU A 106 3.63 -2.39 8.43
C LEU A 106 3.49 -1.67 9.78
N VAL A 107 3.61 -0.33 9.83
CA VAL A 107 3.40 0.44 11.07
C VAL A 107 2.01 0.16 11.64
N SER A 108 0.99 0.14 10.78
CA SER A 108 -0.40 -0.11 11.20
C SER A 108 -0.58 -1.48 11.85
N VAL A 109 0.14 -2.51 11.37
CA VAL A 109 0.11 -3.85 11.94
C VAL A 109 0.76 -3.84 13.33
N VAL A 110 1.95 -3.24 13.46
CA VAL A 110 2.67 -3.16 14.75
C VAL A 110 1.87 -2.37 15.79
N ARG A 111 1.23 -1.26 15.39
CA ARG A 111 0.32 -0.49 16.26
C ARG A 111 -0.96 -1.25 16.60
N GLY A 112 -1.42 -2.11 15.71
CA GLY A 112 -2.59 -2.95 15.90
C GLY A 112 -2.51 -3.83 17.14
N PHE A 113 -1.31 -4.37 17.45
CA PHE A 113 -1.11 -5.19 18.65
C PHE A 113 -1.25 -4.42 19.98
N GLY A 114 -1.06 -3.10 19.96
CA GLY A 114 -1.22 -2.24 21.13
C GLY A 114 -2.67 -1.85 21.44
N LYS A 115 -3.59 -2.09 20.50
CA LYS A 115 -5.01 -1.79 20.67
C LYS A 115 -5.67 -2.98 21.38
N LYS A 116 -6.02 -2.81 22.65
CA LYS A 116 -6.93 -3.72 23.36
C LYS A 116 -8.37 -3.24 23.23
#